data_AF-A0AAD9E113-F1
#
_entry.id   AF-A0AAD9E113-F1
#
_cell.length_a   1.000
_cell.length_b   1.000
_cell.length_c   1.000
_cell.angle_alpha   90.00
_cell.angle_beta   90.00
_cell.angle_gamma   90.00
#
_symmetry.space_group_name_H-M   'P 1'
#
loop_
_entity.id
_entity.type
_entity.pdbx_description
1 polymer ?
#
loop_
_entity_poly.entity_id
_entity_poly.type
_entity_poly.pdbx_seq_one_letter_code
_entity_poly.pdbx_strand_id
1 'polypeptide(L)'
;EEEVRMIALKVEEEKKTEKLQEWIDQEIISLSNRVAEVQEKMEIDSVTFLQSKVHSSKSSSGCRSSDWCVQHLGNLRYRVWEKIRDICPYFPMVLDPNTAPADFSVADDLACVRKCAQDWPNPVSHCGNRLVLGSDGYVDVHCWDVEVAESQHWTLGVCQRSDATVSQRMLTPENGFWCLSRDGNSLLGSSETLTMFSFGETSSAL
;
A
#
# COMPACT_ATOMS: atom_id res chain seq x y z
N GLU A 1 -5.24 45.18 18.22
CA GLU A 1 -4.40 44.74 17.09
C GLU A 1 -4.95 43.47 16.44
N GLU A 2 -5.38 42.48 17.23
CA GLU A 2 -5.93 41.21 16.73
C GLU A 2 -7.21 41.37 15.88
N GLU A 3 -8.13 42.27 16.25
CA GLU A 3 -9.37 42.52 15.50
C GLU A 3 -9.11 43.02 14.07
N VAL A 4 -8.07 43.82 13.88
CA VAL A 4 -7.67 44.34 12.56
C VAL A 4 -7.16 43.21 11.66
N ARG A 5 -6.44 42.23 12.25
CA ARG A 5 -5.96 41.05 11.54
C ARG A 5 -7.11 40.13 11.13
N MET A 6 -8.11 39.97 11.98
CA MET A 6 -9.32 39.18 11.68
C MET A 6 -10.13 39.78 10.54
N ILE A 7 -10.26 41.11 10.48
CA ILE A 7 -10.96 41.79 9.38
C ILE A 7 -10.17 41.64 8.07
N ALA A 8 -8.84 41.81 8.11
CA ALA A 8 -7.98 41.65 6.94
C ALA A 8 -8.06 40.23 6.35
N LEU A 9 -8.10 39.20 7.19
CA LEU A 9 -8.24 37.81 6.75
C LEU A 9 -9.58 37.54 6.06
N LYS A 10 -10.70 38.02 6.62
CA LYS A 10 -12.03 37.84 6.02
C LYS A 10 -12.13 38.49 4.64
N VAL A 11 -11.60 39.70 4.50
CA VAL A 11 -11.58 40.42 3.20
C VAL A 11 -10.72 39.67 2.17
N GLU A 12 -9.61 39.06 2.57
CA GLU A 12 -8.77 38.28 1.66
C GLU A 12 -9.46 36.98 1.21
N GLU A 13 -10.18 36.31 2.12
CA GLU A 13 -10.95 35.11 1.83
C GLU A 13 -12.10 35.40 0.84
N GLU A 14 -12.90 36.43 1.12
CA GLU A 14 -13.98 36.88 0.22
C GLU A 14 -13.44 37.18 -1.18
N LYS A 15 -12.34 37.94 -1.28
CA LYS A 15 -11.69 38.26 -2.56
C LYS A 15 -11.19 37.03 -3.32
N LYS A 16 -10.72 35.99 -2.61
CA LYS A 16 -10.30 34.73 -3.25
C LYS A 16 -11.49 33.95 -3.77
N THR A 17 -12.60 33.91 -3.02
CA THR A 17 -13.83 33.24 -3.45
C THR A 17 -14.48 33.93 -4.64
N GLU A 18 -14.49 35.27 -4.67
CA GLU A 18 -15.02 36.06 -5.78
C GLU A 18 -14.23 35.80 -7.08
N LYS A 19 -12.88 35.86 -7.01
CA LYS A 19 -12.03 35.56 -8.17
C LYS A 19 -12.19 34.14 -8.70
N LEU A 20 -12.36 33.17 -7.80
CA LEU A 20 -12.57 31.79 -8.19
C LEU A 20 -13.94 31.63 -8.88
N GLN A 21 -14.97 32.28 -8.35
CA GLN A 21 -16.30 32.27 -8.94
C GLN A 21 -16.32 32.90 -10.33
N GLU A 22 -15.70 34.08 -10.50
CA GLU A 22 -15.55 34.74 -11.80
C GLU A 22 -14.80 33.85 -12.81
N TRP A 23 -13.75 33.15 -12.39
CA TRP A 23 -13.01 32.23 -13.25
C TRP A 23 -13.87 31.06 -13.72
N ILE A 24 -14.64 30.47 -12.81
CA ILE A 24 -15.58 29.37 -13.14
C ILE A 24 -16.64 29.87 -14.14
N ASP A 25 -17.23 31.03 -13.89
CA ASP A 25 -18.29 31.58 -14.74
C ASP A 25 -17.76 31.93 -16.14
N GLN A 26 -16.53 32.48 -16.23
CA GLN A 26 -15.87 32.71 -17.52
C GLN A 26 -15.61 31.41 -18.29
N GLU A 27 -15.15 30.37 -17.60
CA GLU A 27 -14.87 29.09 -18.25
C GLU A 27 -16.16 28.41 -18.73
N ILE A 28 -17.25 28.51 -17.97
CA ILE A 28 -18.58 28.07 -18.37
C ILE A 28 -19.01 28.79 -19.65
N ILE A 29 -18.93 30.13 -19.70
CA ILE A 29 -19.30 30.91 -20.89
C ILE A 29 -18.44 30.53 -22.10
N SER A 30 -17.12 30.39 -21.90
CA SER A 30 -16.17 29.99 -22.95
C SER A 30 -16.52 28.63 -23.54
N LEU A 31 -16.78 27.64 -22.68
CA LEU A 31 -17.14 26.29 -23.10
C LEU A 31 -18.51 26.25 -23.77
N SER A 32 -19.51 26.97 -23.23
CA SER A 32 -20.84 27.08 -23.83
C SER A 32 -20.77 27.67 -25.24
N ASN A 33 -19.97 28.72 -25.45
CA ASN A 33 -19.77 29.32 -26.77
C ASN A 33 -19.12 28.32 -27.76
N ARG A 34 -18.12 27.57 -27.31
CA ARG A 34 -17.48 26.54 -28.15
C ARG A 34 -18.43 25.39 -28.50
N VAL A 35 -19.28 24.98 -27.57
CA VAL A 35 -20.33 23.97 -27.83
C VAL A 35 -21.33 24.50 -28.85
N ALA A 36 -21.79 25.74 -28.69
CA ALA A 36 -22.70 26.37 -29.64
C ALA A 36 -22.08 26.49 -31.05
N GLU A 37 -20.81 26.88 -31.15
CA GLU A 37 -20.09 26.95 -32.44
C GLU A 37 -19.99 25.58 -33.13
N VAL A 38 -19.71 24.51 -32.36
CA VAL A 38 -19.68 23.15 -32.90
C VAL A 38 -21.07 22.70 -33.32
N GLN A 39 -22.10 23.03 -32.55
CA GLN A 39 -23.48 22.66 -32.85
C GLN A 39 -24.00 23.36 -34.12
N GLU A 40 -23.74 24.65 -34.28
CA GLU A 40 -24.06 25.40 -35.51
C GLU A 40 -23.33 24.80 -36.74
N LYS A 41 -22.04 24.48 -36.59
CA LYS A 41 -21.26 23.79 -37.64
C LYS A 41 -21.79 22.40 -37.99
N MET A 42 -22.43 21.71 -37.05
CA MET A 42 -23.07 20.42 -37.28
C MET A 42 -24.44 20.55 -37.97
N GLU A 43 -25.18 21.62 -37.74
CA GLU A 43 -26.50 21.86 -38.36
C GLU A 43 -26.40 22.36 -39.81
N ILE A 44 -25.37 23.14 -40.16
CA ILE A 44 -25.26 23.75 -41.49
C ILE A 44 -24.88 22.75 -42.58
N ASP A 45 -24.00 21.78 -42.31
CA ASP A 45 -23.60 20.81 -43.34
C ASP A 45 -23.00 19.53 -42.72
N SER A 46 -23.88 18.61 -42.34
CA SER A 46 -23.51 17.35 -41.67
C SER A 46 -22.56 16.47 -42.48
N VAL A 47 -22.47 16.64 -43.81
CA VAL A 47 -21.64 15.82 -44.70
C VAL A 47 -20.26 16.43 -44.92
N THR A 48 -20.15 17.75 -45.13
CA THR A 48 -18.83 18.40 -45.30
C THR A 48 -18.08 18.56 -43.97
N PHE A 49 -18.77 18.66 -42.83
CA PHE A 49 -18.15 18.63 -41.50
C PHE A 49 -17.43 17.29 -41.23
N LEU A 50 -18.07 16.16 -41.56
CA LEU A 50 -17.45 14.84 -41.44
C LEU A 50 -16.25 14.70 -42.37
N GLN A 51 -16.33 15.20 -43.61
CA GLN A 51 -15.23 15.14 -44.56
C GLN A 51 -14.05 16.04 -44.16
N SER A 52 -14.27 17.28 -43.70
CA SER A 52 -13.18 18.18 -43.30
C SER A 52 -12.43 17.66 -42.07
N LYS A 53 -13.14 17.03 -41.13
CA LYS A 53 -12.53 16.44 -39.93
C LYS A 53 -11.71 15.20 -40.28
N VAL A 54 -12.14 14.38 -41.23
CA VAL A 54 -11.37 13.24 -41.76
C VAL A 54 -10.08 13.69 -42.47
N HIS A 55 -10.08 14.84 -43.15
CA HIS A 55 -8.87 15.38 -43.80
C HIS A 55 -7.94 16.13 -42.82
N SER A 56 -8.50 16.79 -41.80
CA SER A 56 -7.72 17.44 -40.74
C SER A 56 -7.12 16.43 -39.73
N SER A 57 -7.66 15.20 -39.70
CA SER A 57 -7.19 14.10 -38.84
C SER A 57 -5.78 13.56 -39.18
N LYS A 58 -5.14 14.06 -40.25
CA LYS A 58 -3.76 13.69 -40.62
C LYS A 58 -2.69 14.72 -40.27
N SER A 59 -3.06 15.85 -39.66
CA SER A 59 -2.09 16.88 -39.26
C SER A 59 -2.47 17.54 -37.94
N SER A 60 -2.50 16.74 -36.88
CA SER A 60 -2.03 17.10 -35.54
C SER A 60 -2.30 15.90 -34.63
N SER A 61 -1.34 14.96 -34.63
CA SER A 61 -1.05 14.15 -33.46
C SER A 61 -0.61 15.12 -32.34
N GLY A 62 -1.59 15.79 -31.78
CA GLY A 62 -1.49 16.76 -30.71
C GLY A 62 -2.66 16.56 -29.76
N CYS A 63 -3.10 15.32 -29.59
CA CYS A 63 -3.73 14.91 -28.35
C CYS A 63 -2.63 14.97 -27.28
N ARG A 64 -2.25 16.18 -26.87
CA ARG A 64 -1.88 16.42 -25.47
C ARG A 64 -3.20 16.30 -24.72
N SER A 65 -3.73 15.07 -24.66
CA SER A 65 -4.56 14.66 -23.54
C SER A 65 -3.60 14.73 -22.38
N SER A 66 -3.47 15.96 -21.87
CA SER A 66 -3.13 16.22 -20.50
C SER A 66 -2.16 15.20 -19.95
N ASP A 67 -0.87 15.42 -20.19
CA ASP A 67 0.20 14.82 -19.39
C ASP A 67 -0.13 14.98 -17.87
N TRP A 68 -0.99 15.95 -17.51
CA TRP A 68 -1.58 16.11 -16.18
C TRP A 68 -2.53 14.97 -15.75
N CYS A 69 -3.36 14.38 -16.62
CA CYS A 69 -4.27 13.30 -16.24
C CYS A 69 -3.53 11.97 -16.00
N VAL A 70 -2.52 11.68 -16.82
CA VAL A 70 -1.75 10.43 -16.73
C VAL A 70 -0.84 10.43 -15.49
N GLN A 71 -0.26 11.58 -15.15
CA GLN A 71 0.56 11.74 -13.95
C GLN A 71 -0.24 11.62 -12.64
N HIS A 72 -1.52 12.01 -12.62
CA HIS A 72 -2.32 12.03 -11.38
C HIS A 72 -3.13 10.76 -11.14
N LEU A 73 -3.45 9.99 -12.18
CA LEU A 73 -4.21 8.73 -12.04
C LEU A 73 -3.33 7.47 -12.07
N GLY A 74 -2.16 7.52 -12.72
CA GLY A 74 -1.27 6.36 -12.87
C GLY A 74 -0.77 5.75 -11.55
N ASN A 75 -0.86 6.51 -10.45
CA ASN A 75 -0.43 6.06 -9.13
C ASN A 75 -1.46 6.38 -8.02
N LEU A 76 -2.73 6.66 -8.38
CA LEU A 76 -3.75 7.04 -7.41
C LEU A 76 -3.98 5.93 -6.38
N ARG A 77 -4.00 4.66 -6.81
CA ARG A 77 -4.11 3.50 -5.91
C ARG A 77 -2.99 3.46 -4.87
N TYR A 78 -1.74 3.67 -5.29
CA TYR A 78 -0.60 3.69 -4.40
C TYR A 78 -0.61 4.91 -3.47
N ARG A 79 -0.91 6.12 -3.97
CA ARG A 79 -1.01 7.34 -3.16
C ARG A 79 -2.11 7.25 -2.11
N VAL A 80 -3.23 6.61 -2.46
CA VAL A 80 -4.31 6.30 -1.52
C VAL A 80 -3.84 5.26 -0.51
N TRP A 81 -3.18 4.18 -0.94
CA TRP A 81 -2.61 3.17 -0.06
C TRP A 81 -1.55 3.74 0.90
N GLU A 82 -0.66 4.61 0.44
CA GLU A 82 0.37 5.29 1.25
C GLU A 82 -0.26 6.14 2.35
N LYS A 83 -1.33 6.89 2.04
CA LYS A 83 -2.10 7.62 3.05
C LYS A 83 -2.90 6.71 3.99
N ILE A 84 -3.42 5.59 3.48
CA ILE A 84 -4.13 4.60 4.31
C ILE A 84 -3.16 3.92 5.27
N ARG A 85 -1.92 3.64 4.85
CA ARG A 85 -0.89 3.02 5.69
C ARG A 85 -0.67 3.79 6.99
N ASP A 86 -0.67 5.11 6.93
CA ASP A 86 -0.43 5.97 8.09
C ASP A 86 -1.67 6.07 9.02
N ILE A 87 -2.87 5.74 8.53
CA ILE A 87 -4.15 5.84 9.26
C ILE A 87 -4.61 4.47 9.78
N CYS A 88 -4.34 3.42 9.03
CA CYS A 88 -4.69 2.05 9.32
C CYS A 88 -3.48 1.19 8.96
N PRO A 89 -2.66 0.77 9.95
CA PRO A 89 -1.57 -0.13 9.67
C PRO A 89 -2.16 -1.44 9.13
N TYR A 90 -2.04 -1.63 7.82
CA TYR A 90 -2.46 -2.86 7.16
C TYR A 90 -1.40 -3.91 7.45
N PHE A 91 -1.68 -4.79 8.39
CA PHE A 91 -0.87 -5.97 8.64
C PHE A 91 -1.40 -7.10 7.73
N PRO A 92 -0.72 -7.43 6.61
CA PRO A 92 -1.18 -8.47 5.69
C PRO A 92 -1.21 -9.86 6.33
N MET A 93 -0.57 -10.00 7.49
CA MET A 93 -0.46 -11.22 8.26
C MET A 93 -0.98 -10.97 9.67
N VAL A 94 -1.98 -11.77 10.06
CA VAL A 94 -2.51 -11.83 11.41
C VAL A 94 -1.93 -13.07 12.06
N LEU A 95 -1.28 -12.91 13.19
CA LEU A 95 -0.70 -14.00 13.98
C LEU A 95 -1.80 -14.69 14.79
N ASP A 96 -1.73 -16.01 14.90
CA ASP A 96 -2.66 -16.80 15.72
C ASP A 96 -2.08 -17.01 17.13
N PRO A 97 -2.64 -16.34 18.18
CA PRO A 97 -2.16 -16.49 19.56
C PRO A 97 -2.27 -17.92 20.09
N ASN A 98 -3.16 -18.75 19.55
CA ASN A 98 -3.32 -20.15 19.95
C ASN A 98 -2.13 -21.02 19.54
N THR A 99 -1.35 -20.54 18.57
CA THR A 99 -0.12 -21.23 18.14
C THR A 99 1.11 -20.78 18.93
N ALA A 100 0.99 -19.71 19.72
CA ALA A 100 2.13 -19.14 20.44
C ALA A 100 2.58 -20.03 21.61
N PRO A 101 3.87 -20.39 21.67
CA PRO A 101 4.44 -21.13 22.81
C PRO A 101 4.41 -20.27 24.09
N ALA A 102 4.45 -20.92 25.26
CA ALA A 102 4.32 -20.25 26.57
C ALA A 102 5.34 -19.13 26.81
N ASP A 103 6.53 -19.22 26.20
CA ASP A 103 7.60 -18.22 26.32
C ASP A 103 7.38 -16.99 25.42
N PHE A 104 6.30 -16.92 24.64
CA PHE A 104 6.02 -15.85 23.69
C PHE A 104 4.61 -15.29 23.88
N SER A 105 4.48 -13.97 23.71
CA SER A 105 3.21 -13.28 23.66
C SER A 105 3.01 -12.64 22.29
N VAL A 106 1.76 -12.63 21.85
CA VAL A 106 1.29 -11.87 20.69
C VAL A 106 0.60 -10.62 21.21
N ALA A 107 0.90 -9.45 20.64
CA ALA A 107 0.26 -8.20 21.03
C ALA A 107 -1.20 -8.12 20.55
N ASP A 108 -1.97 -7.17 21.09
CA ASP A 108 -3.41 -7.02 20.78
C ASP A 108 -3.67 -6.70 19.30
N ASP A 109 -2.68 -6.16 18.61
CA ASP A 109 -2.71 -5.90 17.16
C ASP A 109 -2.54 -7.16 16.30
N LEU A 110 -2.24 -8.31 16.92
CA LEU A 110 -1.96 -9.59 16.27
C LEU A 110 -0.85 -9.51 15.20
N ALA A 111 0.01 -8.50 15.27
CA ALA A 111 1.08 -8.25 14.31
C ALA A 111 2.47 -8.30 14.96
N CYS A 112 2.54 -8.14 16.28
CA CYS A 112 3.80 -8.18 17.01
C CYS A 112 3.94 -9.43 17.90
N VAL A 113 5.09 -10.10 17.80
CA VAL A 113 5.49 -11.20 18.70
C VAL A 113 6.60 -10.71 19.63
N ARG A 114 6.46 -10.98 20.93
CA ARG A 114 7.49 -10.68 21.93
C ARG A 114 7.80 -11.91 22.77
N LYS A 115 9.09 -12.16 23.02
CA LYS A 115 9.52 -13.18 23.99
C LYS A 115 9.24 -12.66 25.40
N CYS A 116 8.50 -13.42 26.19
CA CYS A 116 8.18 -13.11 27.57
C CYS A 116 9.06 -13.94 28.51
N ALA A 117 9.47 -13.34 29.63
CA ALA A 117 10.26 -14.01 30.66
C ALA A 117 9.41 -14.64 31.77
N GLN A 118 8.07 -14.65 31.65
CA GLN A 118 7.18 -14.94 32.77
C GLN A 118 5.95 -15.74 32.33
N ASP A 119 5.60 -16.73 33.16
CA ASP A 119 4.51 -17.70 33.02
C ASP A 119 3.13 -17.02 32.84
N TRP A 120 2.79 -16.67 31.61
CA TRP A 120 1.41 -16.34 31.27
C TRP A 120 0.64 -17.63 30.97
N PRO A 121 -0.60 -17.81 31.45
CA PRO A 121 -1.37 -19.03 31.21
C PRO A 121 -1.91 -19.01 29.78
N ASN A 122 -1.06 -19.21 28.79
CA ASN A 122 -1.51 -19.41 27.42
C ASN A 122 -2.13 -20.81 27.32
N PRO A 123 -3.34 -20.96 26.76
CA PRO A 123 -4.01 -22.25 26.67
C PRO A 123 -3.24 -23.15 25.72
N VAL A 124 -2.49 -24.10 26.29
CA VAL A 124 -1.93 -25.30 25.65
C VAL A 124 -1.30 -25.04 24.27
N SER A 125 0.00 -24.77 24.25
CA SER A 125 0.80 -24.76 23.02
C SER A 125 0.73 -26.11 22.32
N HIS A 126 -0.04 -26.21 21.24
CA HIS A 126 -0.08 -27.38 20.38
C HIS A 126 1.17 -27.48 19.48
N CYS A 127 2.08 -26.51 19.51
CA CYS A 127 3.35 -26.55 18.78
C CYS A 127 4.51 -26.92 19.73
N GLY A 128 5.24 -27.99 19.39
CA GLY A 128 6.48 -28.34 20.08
C GLY A 128 7.69 -27.55 19.58
N ASN A 129 7.53 -26.81 18.48
CA ASN A 129 8.51 -25.84 17.98
C ASN A 129 8.14 -24.44 18.50
N ARG A 130 9.16 -23.63 18.86
CA ARG A 130 8.98 -22.26 19.39
C ARG A 130 8.62 -21.27 18.28
N LEU A 131 7.50 -21.49 17.59
CA LEU A 131 7.04 -20.70 16.45
C LEU A 131 5.62 -20.18 16.70
N VAL A 132 5.33 -19.00 16.16
CA VAL A 132 3.98 -18.44 16.06
C VAL A 132 3.58 -18.47 14.60
N LEU A 133 2.40 -19.00 14.28
CA LEU A 133 1.90 -19.12 12.92
C LEU A 133 0.92 -17.98 12.59
N GLY A 134 0.75 -17.70 11.30
CA GLY A 134 -0.35 -16.87 10.83
C GLY A 134 -1.69 -17.62 10.95
N SER A 135 -2.78 -16.87 11.15
CA SER A 135 -4.15 -17.41 11.22
C SER A 135 -4.59 -18.03 9.90
N ASP A 136 -4.25 -17.37 8.79
CA ASP A 136 -4.70 -17.73 7.46
C ASP A 136 -3.64 -18.48 6.66
N GLY A 137 -4.12 -19.47 5.90
CA GLY A 137 -3.33 -20.15 4.89
C GLY A 137 -3.40 -19.40 3.57
N TYR A 138 -2.29 -19.39 2.85
CA TYR A 138 -2.16 -18.71 1.57
C TYR A 138 -2.01 -19.74 0.43
N VAL A 139 -2.74 -19.53 -0.66
CA VAL A 139 -2.71 -20.41 -1.86
C VAL A 139 -2.07 -19.70 -3.07
N ASP A 140 -2.07 -18.37 -3.08
CA ASP A 140 -1.50 -17.53 -4.13
C ASP A 140 -0.15 -16.89 -3.69
N VAL A 141 0.33 -15.90 -4.43
CA VAL A 141 1.55 -15.16 -4.10
C VAL A 141 1.25 -14.09 -3.05
N HIS A 142 1.97 -14.14 -1.93
CA HIS A 142 1.88 -13.16 -0.86
C HIS A 142 3.26 -12.63 -0.49
N CYS A 143 3.30 -11.37 -0.08
CA CYS A 143 4.47 -10.72 0.48
C CYS A 143 4.11 -10.11 1.84
N TRP A 144 5.03 -10.19 2.77
CA TRP A 144 4.94 -9.56 4.08
C TRP A 144 6.33 -9.04 4.45
N ASP A 145 6.35 -7.89 5.11
CA ASP A 145 7.56 -7.30 5.67
C ASP A 145 7.52 -7.54 7.19
N VAL A 146 8.69 -7.86 7.77
CA VAL A 146 8.81 -8.08 9.21
C VAL A 146 9.92 -7.18 9.75
N GLU A 147 9.57 -6.35 10.72
CA GLU A 147 10.55 -5.57 11.46
C GLU A 147 11.18 -6.44 12.56
N VAL A 148 12.46 -6.76 12.41
CA VAL A 148 13.23 -7.56 13.39
C VAL A 148 14.06 -6.70 14.35
N ALA A 149 14.06 -5.38 14.17
CA ALA A 149 14.82 -4.39 14.94
C ALA A 149 16.29 -4.84 15.19
N GLU A 150 16.81 -4.66 16.40
CA GLU A 150 18.16 -5.10 16.81
C GLU A 150 18.22 -6.58 17.27
N SER A 151 17.17 -7.38 16.99
CA SER A 151 17.15 -8.78 17.44
C SER A 151 18.22 -9.61 16.73
N GLN A 152 19.04 -10.27 17.54
CA GLN A 152 20.09 -11.18 17.08
C GLN A 152 19.59 -12.62 16.91
N HIS A 153 18.39 -12.94 17.39
CA HIS A 153 17.82 -14.27 17.31
C HIS A 153 16.38 -14.21 16.81
N TRP A 154 16.14 -14.72 15.61
CA TRP A 154 14.81 -14.79 15.02
C TRP A 154 14.77 -15.86 13.94
N THR A 155 13.57 -16.36 13.66
CA THR A 155 13.28 -17.29 12.57
C THR A 155 12.01 -16.81 11.88
N LEU A 156 12.08 -16.61 10.57
CA LEU A 156 10.98 -16.16 9.72
C LEU A 156 10.84 -17.10 8.54
N GLY A 157 9.62 -17.40 8.11
CA GLY A 157 9.42 -18.28 6.98
C GLY A 157 7.98 -18.69 6.76
N VAL A 158 7.82 -19.69 5.92
CA VAL A 158 6.53 -20.32 5.62
C VAL A 158 6.56 -21.79 6.00
N CYS A 159 5.40 -22.30 6.39
CA CYS A 159 5.21 -23.72 6.61
C CYS A 159 4.01 -24.23 5.82
N GLN A 160 4.09 -25.46 5.35
CA GLN A 160 2.95 -26.16 4.78
C GLN A 160 1.91 -26.41 5.87
N ARG A 161 0.65 -26.04 5.62
CA ARG A 161 -0.45 -26.36 6.54
C ARG A 161 -0.64 -27.88 6.55
N SER A 162 -0.37 -28.53 7.67
CA SER A 162 -0.61 -29.95 7.87
C SER A 162 -1.36 -30.17 9.19
N ASP A 163 -2.28 -31.13 9.21
CA ASP A 163 -3.06 -31.48 10.40
C ASP A 163 -2.22 -32.14 11.49
N ALA A 164 -0.95 -32.46 11.18
CA ALA A 164 0.00 -32.99 12.13
C ALA A 164 0.54 -31.85 12.99
N THR A 165 0.26 -31.94 14.29
CA THR A 165 0.90 -31.19 15.37
C THR A 165 2.37 -30.92 15.00
N VAL A 166 2.72 -29.64 14.83
CA VAL A 166 4.09 -29.16 14.54
C VAL A 166 4.94 -29.33 15.81
N SER A 167 5.04 -30.57 16.28
CA SER A 167 5.78 -30.95 17.47
C SER A 167 7.09 -31.58 17.05
N GLN A 168 8.19 -30.90 17.39
CA GLN A 168 9.55 -31.45 17.44
C GLN A 168 10.19 -31.86 16.10
N ARG A 169 9.69 -31.37 14.97
CA ARG A 169 10.35 -31.59 13.67
C ARG A 169 11.37 -30.50 13.39
N MET A 170 12.52 -30.88 12.84
CA MET A 170 13.53 -29.93 12.38
C MET A 170 12.94 -29.03 11.29
N LEU A 171 13.31 -27.75 11.29
CA LEU A 171 12.87 -26.76 10.31
C LEU A 171 13.60 -26.99 8.99
N THR A 172 13.16 -28.01 8.25
CA THR A 172 13.71 -28.41 6.96
C THR A 172 12.61 -28.40 5.89
N PRO A 173 12.97 -28.18 4.60
CA PRO A 173 12.02 -28.26 3.51
C PRO A 173 11.32 -29.62 3.41
N GLU A 174 12.02 -30.71 3.75
CA GLU A 174 11.46 -32.07 3.80
C GLU A 174 10.28 -32.19 4.79
N ASN A 175 10.31 -31.40 5.86
CA ASN A 175 9.25 -31.33 6.85
C ASN A 175 8.20 -30.26 6.53
N GLY A 176 8.31 -29.60 5.37
CA GLY A 176 7.40 -28.55 4.93
C GLY A 176 7.70 -27.18 5.53
N PHE A 177 8.93 -26.90 5.95
CA PHE A 177 9.35 -25.60 6.49
C PHE A 177 10.40 -24.94 5.59
N TRP A 178 10.16 -23.68 5.23
CA TRP A 178 11.10 -22.83 4.51
C TRP A 178 11.31 -21.56 5.32
N CYS A 179 12.42 -21.50 6.05
CA CYS A 179 12.72 -20.44 7.00
C CYS A 179 14.13 -19.86 6.80
N LEU A 180 14.25 -18.57 7.06
CA LEU A 180 15.50 -17.88 7.34
C LEU A 180 15.57 -17.64 8.85
N SER A 181 16.72 -17.95 9.44
CA SER A 181 17.00 -17.69 10.85
C SER A 181 18.28 -16.88 11.01
N ARG A 182 18.31 -16.05 12.04
CA ARG A 182 19.52 -15.41 12.54
C ARG A 182 19.87 -15.98 13.90
N ASP A 183 21.12 -16.34 14.09
CA ASP A 183 21.68 -16.74 15.38
C ASP A 183 22.96 -15.93 15.63
N GLY A 184 22.83 -14.83 16.37
CA GLY A 184 23.92 -13.88 16.59
C GLY A 184 24.36 -13.21 15.28
N ASN A 185 25.56 -13.57 14.82
CA ASN A 185 26.15 -13.06 13.59
C ASN A 185 25.99 -14.02 12.40
N SER A 186 25.39 -15.18 12.61
CA SER A 186 25.18 -16.18 11.55
C SER A 186 23.77 -16.13 11.02
N LEU A 187 23.63 -16.18 9.69
CA LEU A 187 22.36 -16.39 9.01
C LEU A 187 22.28 -17.85 8.55
N LEU A 188 21.21 -18.53 8.96
CA LEU A 188 20.93 -19.92 8.63
C LEU A 188 19.67 -19.97 7.78
N GLY A 189 19.75 -20.56 6.59
CA GLY A 189 18.59 -20.81 5.73
C GLY A 189 18.29 -22.29 5.65
N SER A 190 17.03 -22.69 5.81
CA SER A 190 16.61 -24.06 5.49
C SER A 190 16.49 -24.17 3.96
N SER A 191 17.42 -24.87 3.30
CA SER A 191 17.56 -24.89 1.85
C SER A 191 17.24 -26.25 1.23
N GLU A 192 16.54 -26.25 0.09
CA GLU A 192 17.01 -26.94 -1.14
C GLU A 192 17.09 -25.96 -2.34
N THR A 193 17.23 -24.66 -2.02
CA THR A 193 17.28 -23.44 -2.85
C THR A 193 15.95 -22.80 -3.27
N LEU A 194 15.72 -21.60 -2.73
CA LEU A 194 15.54 -20.38 -3.53
C LEU A 194 15.98 -19.19 -2.68
N THR A 195 17.16 -18.68 -3.03
CA THR A 195 17.77 -17.50 -2.41
C THR A 195 17.46 -16.30 -3.27
N MET A 196 16.82 -15.28 -2.69
CA MET A 196 17.10 -13.88 -3.04
C MET A 196 16.73 -13.02 -1.85
N PHE A 197 17.74 -12.45 -1.18
CA PHE A 197 17.57 -11.44 -0.15
C PHE A 197 18.15 -10.13 -0.67
N SER A 198 17.31 -9.11 -0.88
CA SER A 198 17.74 -7.73 -1.01
C SER A 198 17.42 -7.02 0.29
N PHE A 199 18.45 -6.64 1.05
CA PHE A 199 18.29 -5.76 2.20
C PHE A 199 18.24 -4.31 1.69
N GLY A 200 17.12 -3.64 1.92
CA GLY A 200 17.06 -2.18 1.83
C GLY A 200 17.62 -1.59 3.12
N GLU A 201 18.85 -1.11 3.10
CA GLU A 201 19.37 -0.27 4.18
C GLU A 201 18.63 1.07 4.16
N THR A 202 17.70 1.29 5.09
CA THR A 202 17.30 2.66 5.42
C THR A 202 18.36 3.24 6.34
N SER A 203 19.34 3.90 5.73
CA SER A 203 20.25 4.80 6.44
C SER A 203 19.45 5.93 7.08
N SER A 204 19.16 5.81 8.38
CA SER A 204 18.81 6.97 9.20
C SER A 204 20.08 7.77 9.43
N ALA A 205 20.33 8.73 8.54
CA ALA A 205 21.26 9.82 8.80
C ALA A 205 20.69 10.69 9.94
N LEU A 206 21.41 10.73 11.06
CA LEU A 206 21.39 11.85 12.01
C LEU A 206 22.34 12.93 11.49
#